data_AF-A0A8S0R378-F1
#
_entry.id   AF-A0A8S0R378-F1
#
_cell.length_a   1.000
_cell.length_b   1.000
_cell.length_c   1.000
_cell.angle_alpha   90.00
_cell.angle_beta   90.00
_cell.angle_gamma   90.00
#
_symmetry.space_group_name_H-M   'P 1'
#
loop_
_entity.id
_entity.type
_entity.pdbx_description
1 polymer ?
#
loop_
_entity_poly.entity_id
_entity_poly.type
_entity_poly.pdbx_seq_one_letter_code
_entity_poly.pdbx_strand_id
1 'polypeptide(L)'
;MFSRSCIVFIVLVGAFFHLCSAMVNLTLPGQHPFPEDVVQDVHRKVNVSLSRRQMLSYTTNEQSSSCATGNPIDDCWRCDPSWQLNRQRLADCGIGFGQYALGGKGGKYYVVTDSSDHDPVNPTPGTLRYAVIQTEPLWIVFATNMLIHLSEELIFNSYKTLDGRGAHVHITGGGCITLQDITNVIIHNIHIHHCYEAGETNIRSSPTHYGWRTKSDGDGISIFGAHDIWIDHCSLSHCKDGLIDAVMGSTGITISNNHFSHHNEVMLLGHSDDYLPDSGMQVTIAFNHFGKKLIQRMPRCRKGYIHVVNNDFTQWEMYAIGGSGNPTINSQGNRYIAPFDRNAKEVTTPTF
;
A
#
# COMPACT_ATOMS: atom_id res chain seq x y z
N MET A 1 33.63 68.69 -35.51
CA MET A 1 32.35 68.21 -36.08
C MET A 1 32.62 66.88 -36.76
N PHE A 2 31.88 65.85 -36.34
CA PHE A 2 31.94 64.43 -36.76
C PHE A 2 33.28 63.68 -36.61
N SER A 3 33.29 62.67 -35.74
CA SER A 3 33.52 61.29 -36.18
C SER A 3 33.15 60.32 -35.05
N ARG A 4 32.17 59.45 -35.30
CA ARG A 4 31.86 58.27 -34.48
C ARG A 4 32.90 57.19 -34.83
N SER A 5 33.72 56.79 -33.86
CA SER A 5 34.57 55.61 -34.01
C SER A 5 33.89 54.42 -33.34
N CYS A 6 33.48 53.46 -34.17
CA CYS A 6 33.02 52.13 -33.77
C CYS A 6 34.14 51.38 -33.05
N ILE A 7 33.88 50.91 -31.83
CA ILE A 7 34.71 49.89 -31.19
C ILE A 7 34.16 48.53 -31.60
N VAL A 8 34.94 47.84 -32.44
CA VAL A 8 34.83 46.41 -32.71
C VAL A 8 35.38 45.68 -31.50
N PHE A 9 34.56 44.91 -30.79
CA PHE A 9 35.05 43.88 -29.87
C PHE A 9 34.78 42.51 -30.48
N ILE A 10 35.87 41.84 -30.83
CA ILE A 10 35.92 40.49 -31.36
C ILE A 10 35.46 39.53 -30.25
N VAL A 11 34.40 38.78 -30.52
CA VAL A 11 33.95 37.66 -29.67
C VAL A 11 34.90 36.49 -29.95
N LEU A 12 35.81 36.23 -29.01
CA LEU A 12 36.64 35.03 -29.00
C LEU A 12 35.86 33.92 -28.27
N VAL A 13 35.42 32.95 -29.07
CA VAL A 13 34.88 31.67 -28.62
C VAL A 13 35.98 30.95 -27.82
N GLY A 14 35.74 30.74 -26.52
CA GLY A 14 36.65 30.06 -25.62
C GLY A 14 35.87 29.18 -24.65
N ALA A 15 35.90 27.88 -24.92
CA ALA A 15 35.21 26.81 -24.23
C ALA A 15 35.44 26.80 -22.71
N PHE A 16 34.35 26.81 -21.92
CA PHE A 16 34.28 26.17 -20.61
C PHE A 16 32.79 25.99 -20.22
N PHE A 17 32.14 24.97 -20.80
CA PHE A 17 30.91 24.42 -20.26
C PHE A 17 31.13 22.94 -19.97
N HIS A 18 31.82 22.65 -18.87
CA HIS A 18 31.54 21.44 -18.12
C HIS A 18 30.39 21.77 -17.17
N LEU A 19 29.15 21.73 -17.69
CA LEU A 19 28.03 21.44 -16.82
C LEU A 19 28.24 20.01 -16.33
N CYS A 20 28.74 19.86 -15.10
CA CYS A 20 28.43 18.67 -14.33
C CYS A 20 26.90 18.58 -14.30
N SER A 21 26.33 17.60 -15.01
CA SER A 21 25.04 17.08 -14.64
C SER A 21 25.24 16.46 -13.26
N ALA A 22 25.01 17.25 -12.21
CA ALA A 22 24.72 16.65 -10.92
C ALA A 22 23.46 15.80 -11.16
N MET A 23 23.64 14.50 -11.34
CA MET A 23 22.55 13.55 -11.21
C MET A 23 22.07 13.76 -9.79
N VAL A 24 20.97 14.49 -9.62
CA VAL A 24 20.28 14.57 -8.34
C VAL A 24 19.89 13.13 -8.07
N ASN A 25 20.63 12.47 -7.18
CA ASN A 25 20.31 11.12 -6.72
C ASN A 25 18.98 11.27 -6.00
N LEU A 26 17.88 11.06 -6.72
CA LEU A 26 16.52 11.22 -6.22
C LEU A 26 16.16 9.98 -5.39
N THR A 27 16.91 9.76 -4.30
CA THR A 27 16.59 8.70 -3.34
C THR A 27 15.45 9.19 -2.47
N LEU A 28 14.30 8.53 -2.58
CA LEU A 28 13.15 8.81 -1.72
C LEU A 28 13.44 8.35 -0.28
N PRO A 29 12.95 9.06 0.74
CA PRO A 29 12.89 8.53 2.09
C PRO A 29 12.15 7.17 2.10
N GLY A 30 12.71 6.17 2.77
CA GLY A 30 12.15 4.82 2.81
C GLY A 30 12.56 3.89 1.66
N GLN A 31 13.23 4.40 0.62
CA GLN A 31 13.76 3.56 -0.45
C GLN A 31 14.94 2.71 0.04
N HIS A 32 14.90 1.40 -0.18
CA HIS A 32 16.03 0.51 0.08
C HIS A 32 17.07 0.65 -1.04
N PRO A 33 18.37 0.82 -0.72
CA PRO A 33 19.41 1.03 -1.74
C PRO A 33 19.65 -0.20 -2.62
N PHE A 34 19.31 -1.40 -2.13
CA PHE A 34 19.49 -2.67 -2.83
C PHE A 34 18.16 -3.44 -2.85
N PRO A 35 17.25 -3.17 -3.80
CA PRO A 35 15.92 -3.80 -3.81
C PRO A 35 15.98 -5.34 -3.95
N GLU A 36 17.00 -5.86 -4.64
CA GLU A 36 17.25 -7.29 -4.76
C GLU A 36 17.48 -7.99 -3.41
N ASP A 37 18.13 -7.31 -2.46
CA ASP A 37 18.38 -7.89 -1.12
C ASP A 37 17.06 -8.09 -0.37
N VAL A 38 16.11 -7.17 -0.54
CA VAL A 38 14.76 -7.29 0.06
C VAL A 38 14.01 -8.46 -0.58
N VAL A 39 14.09 -8.61 -1.90
CA VAL A 39 13.54 -9.77 -2.62
C VAL A 39 14.12 -11.07 -2.09
N GLN A 40 15.45 -11.16 -1.96
CA GLN A 40 16.13 -12.35 -1.45
C GLN A 40 15.76 -12.66 0.01
N ASP A 41 15.61 -11.64 0.85
CA ASP A 41 15.16 -11.81 2.24
C ASP A 41 13.75 -12.39 2.32
N VAL A 42 12.83 -11.91 1.46
CA VAL A 42 11.46 -12.47 1.37
C VAL A 42 11.51 -13.96 1.02
N HIS A 43 12.29 -14.34 0.00
CA HIS A 43 12.47 -15.76 -0.37
C HIS A 43 13.05 -16.59 0.76
N ARG A 44 14.08 -16.07 1.43
CA ARG A 44 14.71 -16.73 2.58
C ARG A 44 13.69 -16.96 3.69
N LYS A 45 12.88 -15.94 4.04
CA LYS A 45 11.84 -16.04 5.07
C LYS A 45 10.75 -17.06 4.70
N VAL A 46 10.32 -17.09 3.44
CA VAL A 46 9.37 -18.11 2.93
C VAL A 46 9.95 -19.51 3.05
N ASN A 47 11.18 -19.72 2.58
CA ASN A 47 11.83 -21.04 2.65
C ASN A 47 11.96 -21.52 4.10
N VAL A 48 12.35 -20.65 5.03
CA VAL A 48 12.42 -20.98 6.47
C VAL A 48 11.05 -21.39 7.02
N SER A 49 9.98 -20.66 6.67
CA SER A 49 8.62 -20.98 7.10
C SER A 49 8.13 -22.32 6.52
N LEU A 50 8.38 -22.58 5.23
CA LEU A 50 8.06 -23.87 4.58
C LEU A 50 8.83 -25.04 5.21
N SER A 51 10.15 -24.88 5.44
CA SER A 51 10.95 -25.91 6.11
C SER A 51 10.45 -26.19 7.52
N ARG A 52 10.08 -25.16 8.29
CA ARG A 52 9.49 -25.33 9.63
C ARG A 52 8.19 -26.11 9.58
N ARG A 53 7.28 -25.76 8.65
CA ARG A 53 6.03 -26.49 8.44
C ARG A 53 6.27 -27.96 8.10
N GLN A 54 7.19 -28.25 7.19
CA GLN A 54 7.54 -29.62 6.81
C GLN A 54 8.06 -30.42 8.01
N MET A 55 9.01 -29.87 8.77
CA MET A 55 9.57 -30.54 9.96
C MET A 55 8.50 -30.88 11.01
N LEU A 56 7.54 -29.98 11.25
CA LEU A 56 6.44 -30.20 12.19
C LEU A 56 5.45 -31.28 11.70
N SER A 57 5.29 -31.43 10.38
CA SER A 57 4.44 -32.48 9.81
C SER A 57 5.01 -33.89 9.98
N TYR A 58 6.33 -34.04 10.08
CA TYR A 58 6.99 -35.34 10.32
C TYR A 58 6.93 -35.79 11.78
N THR A 59 6.82 -34.88 12.74
CA THR A 59 6.84 -35.19 14.18
C THR A 59 5.45 -35.47 14.75
N THR A 60 4.38 -35.09 14.03
CA THR A 60 2.99 -35.24 14.49
C THR A 60 2.28 -36.34 13.68
N ASN A 61 2.40 -37.58 14.14
CA ASN A 61 1.59 -38.72 13.62
C ASN A 61 0.11 -38.67 14.07
N GLU A 62 -0.34 -37.57 14.70
CA GLU A 62 -1.72 -37.34 15.10
C GLU A 62 -2.15 -35.89 14.81
N GLN A 63 -3.44 -35.75 14.50
CA GLN A 63 -4.25 -34.59 14.07
C GLN A 63 -4.16 -33.29 14.89
N SER A 64 -2.99 -32.83 15.33
CA SER A 64 -2.82 -31.44 15.77
C SER A 64 -2.39 -30.58 14.58
N SER A 65 -3.28 -29.71 14.08
CA SER A 65 -2.94 -28.78 13.01
C SER A 65 -1.80 -27.86 13.47
N SER A 66 -0.59 -28.08 12.95
CA SER A 66 0.52 -27.14 13.13
C SER A 66 0.07 -25.72 12.75
N CYS A 67 0.29 -24.74 13.63
CA CYS A 67 0.00 -23.33 13.34
C CYS A 67 0.84 -22.80 12.15
N ALA A 68 1.96 -23.45 11.82
CA ALA A 68 2.82 -23.08 10.71
C ALA A 68 2.15 -23.40 9.38
N THR A 69 1.84 -22.36 8.64
CA THR A 69 1.15 -22.36 7.35
C THR A 69 2.11 -22.42 6.17
N GLY A 70 3.38 -22.02 6.36
CA GLY A 70 4.31 -21.77 5.25
C GLY A 70 4.30 -20.32 4.77
N ASN A 71 3.47 -19.48 5.39
CA ASN A 71 3.48 -18.03 5.23
C ASN A 71 4.23 -17.38 6.40
N PRO A 72 5.40 -16.77 6.17
CA PRO A 72 6.24 -16.24 7.25
C PRO A 72 5.59 -15.07 8.02
N ILE A 73 4.68 -14.31 7.40
CA ILE A 73 3.96 -13.23 8.06
C ILE A 73 3.03 -13.83 9.12
N ASP A 74 2.18 -14.76 8.71
CA ASP A 74 1.21 -15.38 9.61
C ASP A 74 1.86 -16.26 10.67
N ASP A 75 2.87 -17.04 10.29
CA ASP A 75 3.62 -17.88 11.21
C ASP A 75 4.33 -17.06 12.31
N CYS A 76 4.60 -15.78 12.08
CA CYS A 76 5.25 -14.90 13.05
C CYS A 76 4.32 -14.48 14.21
N TRP A 77 3.04 -14.24 13.94
CA TRP A 77 2.09 -13.75 14.95
C TRP A 77 0.94 -14.71 15.27
N ARG A 78 0.38 -15.44 14.29
CA ARG A 78 -0.75 -16.37 14.52
C ARG A 78 -0.36 -17.58 15.35
N CYS A 79 0.91 -17.97 15.27
CA CYS A 79 1.47 -19.04 16.10
C CYS A 79 1.68 -18.63 17.57
N ASP A 80 1.54 -17.35 17.93
CA ASP A 80 1.50 -16.94 19.32
C ASP A 80 0.09 -17.21 19.90
N PRO A 81 -0.09 -18.19 20.82
CA PRO A 81 -1.40 -18.48 21.39
C PRO A 81 -1.95 -17.31 22.24
N SER A 82 -1.11 -16.33 22.57
CA SER A 82 -1.45 -15.13 23.33
C SER A 82 -1.42 -13.86 22.47
N TRP A 83 -1.55 -13.96 21.14
CA TRP A 83 -1.51 -12.79 20.26
C TRP A 83 -2.51 -11.69 20.67
N GLN A 84 -3.65 -12.06 21.25
CA GLN A 84 -4.68 -11.14 21.73
C GLN A 84 -4.17 -10.24 22.85
N LEU A 85 -3.26 -10.75 23.69
CA LEU A 85 -2.60 -10.01 24.77
C LEU A 85 -1.41 -9.18 24.25
N ASN A 86 -0.88 -9.56 23.08
CA ASN A 86 0.30 -8.97 22.46
C ASN A 86 0.02 -8.39 21.07
N ARG A 87 -1.12 -7.70 20.87
CA ARG A 87 -1.57 -7.26 19.53
C ARG A 87 -0.50 -6.50 18.75
N GLN A 88 0.27 -5.64 19.43
CA GLN A 88 1.31 -4.82 18.80
C GLN A 88 2.49 -5.63 18.24
N ARG A 89 2.67 -6.89 18.66
CA ARG A 89 3.67 -7.81 18.10
C ARG A 89 3.48 -8.04 16.61
N LEU A 90 2.26 -7.86 16.08
CA LEU A 90 2.00 -7.91 14.65
C LEU A 90 2.98 -7.03 13.85
N ALA A 91 3.30 -5.83 14.35
CA ALA A 91 4.19 -4.88 13.67
C ALA A 91 5.63 -5.39 13.50
N ASP A 92 6.02 -6.48 14.17
CA ASP A 92 7.32 -7.14 13.98
C ASP A 92 7.33 -8.19 12.88
N CYS A 93 6.17 -8.48 12.28
CA CYS A 93 5.98 -9.56 11.32
C CYS A 93 5.95 -9.10 9.86
N GLY A 94 6.08 -7.79 9.61
CA GLY A 94 6.19 -7.24 8.26
C GLY A 94 7.41 -7.81 7.52
N ILE A 95 7.25 -8.05 6.22
CA ILE A 95 8.33 -8.46 5.32
C ILE A 95 8.28 -7.62 4.04
N GLY A 96 9.28 -7.76 3.16
CA GLY A 96 9.32 -7.02 1.90
C GLY A 96 9.63 -5.54 2.11
N PHE A 97 9.25 -4.71 1.16
CA PHE A 97 9.59 -3.29 1.20
C PHE A 97 8.91 -2.52 2.35
N GLY A 98 7.70 -2.92 2.75
CA GLY A 98 7.00 -2.36 3.92
C GLY A 98 7.39 -2.95 5.27
N GLN A 99 8.49 -3.71 5.38
CA GLN A 99 8.90 -4.35 6.63
C GLN A 99 9.23 -3.37 7.77
N TYR A 100 9.47 -2.10 7.45
CA TYR A 100 9.76 -1.06 8.44
C TYR A 100 8.50 -0.29 8.89
N ALA A 101 7.32 -0.61 8.37
CA ALA A 101 6.06 -0.05 8.83
C ALA A 101 5.78 -0.51 10.28
N LEU A 102 6.06 0.36 11.25
CA LEU A 102 5.78 0.07 12.67
C LEU A 102 4.36 0.46 13.08
N GLY A 103 3.65 1.23 12.25
CA GLY A 103 2.31 1.72 12.55
C GLY A 103 2.28 2.49 13.88
N GLY A 104 1.30 2.17 14.72
CA GLY A 104 1.15 2.72 16.06
C GLY A 104 1.88 1.95 17.18
N LYS A 105 2.86 1.09 16.85
CA LYS A 105 3.59 0.29 17.86
C LYS A 105 4.24 1.19 18.92
N GLY A 106 4.15 0.80 20.18
CA GLY A 106 4.59 1.59 21.34
C GLY A 106 3.63 2.72 21.74
N GLY A 107 2.66 3.02 20.87
CA GLY A 107 1.57 3.94 21.13
C GLY A 107 0.50 3.36 22.06
N LYS A 108 -0.40 4.24 22.51
CA LYS A 108 -1.56 3.82 23.30
C LYS A 108 -2.58 3.12 22.41
N TYR A 109 -3.36 2.23 23.03
CA TYR A 109 -4.56 1.73 22.38
C TYR A 109 -5.61 2.84 22.33
N TYR A 110 -6.24 2.99 21.17
CA TYR A 110 -7.47 3.75 21.01
C TYR A 110 -8.57 2.78 20.62
N VAL A 111 -9.66 2.74 21.39
CA VAL A 111 -10.79 1.85 21.11
C VAL A 111 -11.87 2.68 20.43
N VAL A 112 -12.16 2.37 19.17
CA VAL A 112 -13.32 2.93 18.46
C VAL A 112 -14.57 2.31 19.06
N THR A 113 -15.46 3.17 19.55
CA THR A 113 -16.75 2.82 20.19
C THR A 113 -17.95 3.39 19.44
N ASP A 114 -17.71 4.30 18.50
CA ASP A 114 -18.73 4.95 17.70
C ASP A 114 -18.39 4.82 16.20
N SER A 115 -19.31 4.27 15.42
CA SER A 115 -19.15 4.06 13.98
C SER A 115 -19.63 5.25 13.13
N SER A 116 -20.08 6.34 13.76
CA SER A 116 -20.54 7.54 13.06
C SER A 116 -19.41 8.35 12.44
N ASP A 117 -19.74 9.09 11.38
CA ASP A 117 -18.80 9.97 10.67
C ASP A 117 -19.51 11.22 10.12
N HIS A 118 -20.22 11.93 11.00
CA HIS A 118 -21.13 13.01 10.60
C HIS A 118 -20.46 14.35 10.28
N ASP A 119 -19.31 14.64 10.89
CA ASP A 119 -18.58 15.90 10.70
C ASP A 119 -17.12 15.61 10.33
N PRO A 120 -16.73 15.78 9.06
CA PRO A 120 -15.35 15.53 8.61
C PRO A 120 -14.36 16.58 9.12
N VAL A 121 -14.84 17.72 9.66
CA VAL A 121 -14.04 18.80 10.23
C VAL A 121 -13.93 18.70 11.74
N ASN A 122 -14.94 18.21 12.46
CA ASN A 122 -14.92 18.12 13.93
C ASN A 122 -15.32 16.72 14.42
N PRO A 123 -14.47 15.70 14.19
CA PRO A 123 -14.79 14.34 14.60
C PRO A 123 -14.88 14.22 16.13
N THR A 124 -15.85 13.44 16.60
CA THR A 124 -16.09 13.20 18.03
C THR A 124 -15.13 12.13 18.58
N PRO A 125 -14.58 12.29 19.80
CA PRO A 125 -13.87 11.21 20.49
C PRO A 125 -14.73 9.95 20.58
N GLY A 126 -14.11 8.79 20.38
CA GLY A 126 -14.78 7.50 20.21
C GLY A 126 -14.93 7.06 18.75
N THR A 127 -14.88 7.99 17.78
CA THR A 127 -14.96 7.65 16.34
C THR A 127 -13.61 7.26 15.74
N LEU A 128 -13.64 6.61 14.58
CA LEU A 128 -12.46 6.29 13.80
C LEU A 128 -11.76 7.55 13.26
N ARG A 129 -12.53 8.53 12.74
CA ARG A 129 -11.96 9.78 12.21
C ARG A 129 -11.19 10.55 13.27
N TYR A 130 -11.70 10.60 14.51
CA TYR A 130 -10.96 11.22 15.61
C TYR A 130 -9.62 10.48 15.86
N ALA A 131 -9.62 9.15 15.83
CA ALA A 131 -8.44 8.35 16.12
C ALA A 131 -7.30 8.54 15.11
N VAL A 132 -7.61 8.49 13.81
CA VAL A 132 -6.59 8.43 12.75
C VAL A 132 -5.84 9.75 12.57
N ILE A 133 -6.44 10.87 12.96
CA ILE A 133 -5.81 12.20 12.82
C ILE A 133 -4.86 12.55 13.97
N GLN A 134 -4.88 11.83 15.10
CA GLN A 134 -4.09 12.20 16.27
C GLN A 134 -2.59 12.24 15.97
N THR A 135 -1.85 13.10 16.66
CA THR A 135 -0.41 13.28 16.40
C THR A 135 0.40 12.13 17.00
N GLU A 136 0.04 11.63 18.17
CA GLU A 136 0.74 10.51 18.79
C GLU A 136 0.56 9.19 18.03
N PRO A 137 1.50 8.24 18.17
CA PRO A 137 1.31 6.88 17.70
C PRO A 137 0.10 6.23 18.37
N LEU A 138 -0.80 5.63 17.59
CA LEU A 138 -1.98 4.94 18.10
C LEU A 138 -2.18 3.55 17.48
N TRP A 139 -2.41 2.57 18.35
CA TRP A 139 -2.90 1.26 17.97
C TRP A 139 -4.43 1.23 18.08
N ILE A 140 -5.10 1.46 16.95
CA ILE A 140 -6.54 1.63 16.87
C ILE A 140 -7.22 0.26 16.76
N VAL A 141 -8.11 -0.04 17.70
CA VAL A 141 -8.91 -1.27 17.75
C VAL A 141 -10.39 -0.93 17.84
N PHE A 142 -11.26 -1.93 17.72
CA PHE A 142 -12.71 -1.73 17.68
C PHE A 142 -13.39 -2.49 18.81
N ALA A 143 -14.33 -1.83 19.49
CA ALA A 143 -15.06 -2.43 20.60
C ALA A 143 -16.01 -3.57 20.16
N THR A 144 -16.56 -3.46 18.95
CA THR A 144 -17.54 -4.39 18.38
C THR A 144 -17.37 -4.49 16.87
N ASN A 145 -18.15 -5.37 16.23
CA ASN A 145 -18.38 -5.28 14.80
C ASN A 145 -18.93 -3.90 14.45
N MET A 146 -18.49 -3.33 13.33
CA MET A 146 -18.87 -1.97 12.92
C MET A 146 -18.99 -1.88 11.40
N LEU A 147 -20.02 -1.17 10.94
CA LEU A 147 -20.10 -0.63 9.60
C LEU A 147 -19.89 0.88 9.72
N ILE A 148 -18.73 1.34 9.28
CA ILE A 148 -18.36 2.75 9.27
C ILE A 148 -18.61 3.27 7.86
N HIS A 149 -19.65 4.09 7.73
CA HIS A 149 -19.99 4.76 6.48
C HIS A 149 -19.44 6.17 6.51
N LEU A 150 -18.32 6.39 5.83
CA LEU A 150 -17.62 7.65 5.78
C LEU A 150 -18.42 8.68 4.98
N SER A 151 -18.48 9.90 5.49
CA SER A 151 -19.05 11.04 4.74
C SER A 151 -18.09 11.54 3.68
N GLU A 152 -16.80 11.55 3.99
CA GLU A 152 -15.71 12.09 3.18
C GLU A 152 -14.42 11.28 3.37
N GLU A 153 -13.38 11.55 2.57
CA GLU A 153 -12.05 10.92 2.71
C GLU A 153 -11.60 10.87 4.18
N LEU A 154 -11.21 9.69 4.66
CA LEU A 154 -10.62 9.45 5.96
C LEU A 154 -9.11 9.65 5.87
N ILE A 155 -8.66 10.88 6.10
CA ILE A 155 -7.24 11.27 6.04
C ILE A 155 -6.53 10.78 7.31
N PHE A 156 -5.46 10.01 7.14
CA PHE A 156 -4.63 9.53 8.24
C PHE A 156 -3.51 10.52 8.57
N ASN A 157 -3.09 10.50 9.83
CA ASN A 157 -1.79 11.01 10.26
C ASN A 157 -0.78 9.84 10.35
N SER A 158 0.51 10.14 10.48
CA SER A 158 1.58 9.13 10.61
C SER A 158 1.46 8.30 11.89
N TYR A 159 2.14 7.15 11.94
CA TYR A 159 2.23 6.27 13.11
C TYR A 159 0.89 5.71 13.59
N LYS A 160 0.12 5.13 12.67
CA LYS A 160 -1.19 4.55 12.96
C LYS A 160 -1.21 3.07 12.62
N THR A 161 -1.77 2.27 13.51
CA THR A 161 -2.21 0.92 13.17
C THR A 161 -3.73 0.88 13.24
N LEU A 162 -4.38 0.47 12.16
CA LEU A 162 -5.78 0.07 12.18
C LEU A 162 -5.84 -1.46 12.30
N ASP A 163 -6.23 -1.97 13.47
CA ASP A 163 -6.26 -3.40 13.78
C ASP A 163 -7.71 -3.87 14.00
N GLY A 164 -8.29 -4.45 12.94
CA GLY A 164 -9.65 -4.98 12.97
C GLY A 164 -9.78 -6.36 13.65
N ARG A 165 -8.69 -6.99 14.13
CA ARG A 165 -8.79 -8.35 14.70
C ARG A 165 -9.73 -8.38 15.91
N GLY A 166 -10.62 -9.36 15.94
CA GLY A 166 -11.63 -9.52 17.00
C GLY A 166 -12.95 -8.81 16.71
N ALA A 167 -13.07 -8.11 15.59
CA ALA A 167 -14.31 -7.50 15.11
C ALA A 167 -14.45 -7.64 13.59
N HIS A 168 -15.67 -7.65 13.09
CA HIS A 168 -15.97 -7.49 11.67
C HIS A 168 -16.17 -6.01 11.37
N VAL A 169 -15.14 -5.37 10.83
CA VAL A 169 -15.11 -3.93 10.56
C VAL A 169 -15.18 -3.70 9.06
N HIS A 170 -16.21 -2.95 8.65
CA HIS A 170 -16.44 -2.55 7.27
C HIS A 170 -16.28 -1.03 7.15
N ILE A 171 -15.48 -0.57 6.19
CA ILE A 171 -15.33 0.82 5.82
C ILE A 171 -15.91 1.00 4.41
N THR A 172 -16.81 1.95 4.28
CA THR A 172 -17.55 2.27 3.05
C THR A 172 -17.76 3.77 2.94
N GLY A 173 -18.28 4.26 1.82
CA GLY A 173 -18.74 5.65 1.73
C GLY A 173 -17.82 6.56 0.91
N GLY A 174 -17.80 7.84 1.25
CA GLY A 174 -17.07 8.87 0.51
C GLY A 174 -15.55 8.76 0.67
N GLY A 175 -14.82 8.63 -0.43
CA GLY A 175 -13.35 8.69 -0.53
C GLY A 175 -12.56 7.55 0.14
N CYS A 176 -13.13 6.90 1.15
CA CYS A 176 -12.46 5.87 1.97
C CYS A 176 -11.11 6.33 2.54
N ILE A 177 -10.04 5.54 2.45
CA ILE A 177 -8.80 5.80 3.19
C ILE A 177 -7.81 6.60 2.34
N THR A 178 -7.30 7.70 2.89
CA THR A 178 -6.26 8.52 2.24
C THR A 178 -5.01 8.62 3.13
N LEU A 179 -3.89 8.10 2.61
CA LEU A 179 -2.55 8.14 3.22
C LEU A 179 -1.69 9.10 2.41
N GLN A 180 -1.76 10.40 2.73
CA GLN A 180 -1.08 11.45 1.96
C GLN A 180 0.03 12.11 2.77
N ASP A 181 1.26 12.09 2.24
CA ASP A 181 2.45 12.75 2.81
C ASP A 181 2.72 12.33 4.27
N ILE A 182 2.52 11.04 4.56
CA ILE A 182 2.69 10.43 5.89
C ILE A 182 3.58 9.19 5.85
N THR A 183 3.94 8.69 7.04
CA THR A 183 4.73 7.47 7.18
C THR A 183 4.22 6.56 8.29
N ASN A 184 4.67 5.30 8.28
CA ASN A 184 4.45 4.33 9.35
C ASN A 184 2.97 4.07 9.60
N VAL A 185 2.31 3.42 8.63
CA VAL A 185 0.91 3.02 8.73
C VAL A 185 0.77 1.53 8.51
N ILE A 186 0.01 0.87 9.39
CA ILE A 186 -0.42 -0.51 9.22
C ILE A 186 -1.95 -0.53 9.13
N ILE A 187 -2.51 -1.15 8.09
CA ILE A 187 -3.94 -1.41 7.97
C ILE A 187 -4.12 -2.92 7.94
N HIS A 188 -4.78 -3.47 8.97
CA HIS A 188 -4.85 -4.91 9.19
C HIS A 188 -6.26 -5.39 9.53
N ASN A 189 -6.71 -6.44 8.81
CA ASN A 189 -7.98 -7.13 9.07
C ASN A 189 -9.23 -6.24 8.95
N ILE A 190 -9.32 -5.46 7.86
CA ILE A 190 -10.44 -4.54 7.57
C ILE A 190 -11.11 -4.92 6.25
N HIS A 191 -12.44 -4.81 6.17
CA HIS A 191 -13.21 -4.90 4.93
C HIS A 191 -13.42 -3.49 4.37
N ILE A 192 -12.96 -3.22 3.15
CA ILE A 192 -13.07 -1.91 2.50
C ILE A 192 -13.82 -2.10 1.19
N HIS A 193 -14.98 -1.47 1.04
CA HIS A 193 -15.79 -1.67 -0.15
C HIS A 193 -16.83 -0.58 -0.36
N HIS A 194 -17.37 -0.48 -1.58
CA HIS A 194 -18.40 0.52 -1.90
C HIS A 194 -17.94 1.95 -1.59
N CYS A 195 -16.66 2.22 -1.84
CA CYS A 195 -16.08 3.55 -1.80
C CYS A 195 -16.52 4.32 -3.05
N TYR A 196 -16.88 5.59 -2.89
CA TYR A 196 -17.31 6.45 -3.99
C TYR A 196 -16.72 7.85 -3.85
N GLU A 197 -16.72 8.60 -4.94
CA GLU A 197 -16.17 9.95 -4.99
C GLU A 197 -16.85 10.89 -3.96
N ALA A 198 -16.05 11.57 -3.14
CA ALA A 198 -16.52 12.59 -2.20
C ALA A 198 -15.50 13.73 -2.10
N GLY A 199 -15.90 14.90 -1.61
CA GLY A 199 -15.06 16.08 -1.49
C GLY A 199 -15.85 17.36 -1.70
N GLU A 200 -15.18 18.40 -2.22
CA GLU A 200 -15.70 19.76 -2.31
C GLU A 200 -16.11 20.31 -0.94
N THR A 201 -15.29 20.00 0.08
CA THR A 201 -15.51 20.42 1.46
C THR A 201 -14.19 20.47 2.23
N ASN A 202 -14.24 21.01 3.44
CA ASN A 202 -13.12 20.96 4.37
C ASN A 202 -13.06 19.59 5.06
N ILE A 203 -11.86 19.00 5.15
CA ILE A 203 -11.62 17.74 5.85
C ILE A 203 -10.46 17.93 6.83
N ARG A 204 -10.61 17.45 8.07
CA ARG A 204 -9.56 17.48 9.08
C ARG A 204 -8.53 16.37 8.84
N SER A 205 -7.24 16.74 8.84
CA SER A 205 -6.11 15.81 8.69
C SER A 205 -5.23 15.71 9.94
N SER A 206 -5.34 16.66 10.88
CA SER A 206 -4.66 16.60 12.18
C SER A 206 -5.49 17.33 13.26
N PRO A 207 -5.12 17.25 14.55
CA PRO A 207 -5.87 17.95 15.60
C PRO A 207 -5.89 19.48 15.39
N THR A 208 -4.89 20.01 14.67
CA THR A 208 -4.71 21.45 14.46
C THR A 208 -4.94 21.89 13.02
N HIS A 209 -5.16 20.97 12.07
CA HIS A 209 -5.26 21.28 10.64
C HIS A 209 -6.45 20.60 9.97
N TYR A 210 -7.23 21.40 9.23
CA TYR A 210 -8.16 20.95 8.21
C TYR A 210 -7.97 21.85 6.97
N GLY A 211 -8.35 21.35 5.79
CA GLY A 211 -8.25 22.11 4.56
C GLY A 211 -9.27 21.66 3.52
N TRP A 212 -9.43 22.48 2.48
CA TRP A 212 -10.33 22.19 1.38
C TRP A 212 -9.81 21.00 0.56
N ARG A 213 -10.69 20.03 0.30
CA ARG A 213 -10.42 18.84 -0.50
C ARG A 213 -11.31 18.86 -1.72
N THR A 214 -10.71 18.71 -2.89
CA THR A 214 -11.45 18.49 -4.13
C THR A 214 -12.07 17.10 -4.12
N LYS A 215 -12.96 16.83 -5.07
CA LYS A 215 -13.51 15.50 -5.30
C LYS A 215 -12.40 14.44 -5.44
N SER A 216 -12.49 13.40 -4.62
CA SER A 216 -11.68 12.17 -4.70
C SER A 216 -12.23 11.21 -5.75
N ASP A 217 -11.40 10.29 -6.24
CA ASP A 217 -11.79 9.31 -7.27
C ASP A 217 -12.66 8.16 -6.71
N GLY A 218 -12.61 7.95 -5.39
CA GLY A 218 -13.37 6.90 -4.71
C GLY A 218 -12.65 5.55 -4.65
N ASP A 219 -11.34 5.59 -4.47
CA ASP A 219 -10.50 4.42 -4.21
C ASP A 219 -10.81 3.76 -2.86
N GLY A 220 -10.41 2.50 -2.68
CA GLY A 220 -10.42 1.87 -1.36
C GLY A 220 -9.37 2.46 -0.41
N ILE A 221 -8.12 2.45 -0.85
CA ILE A 221 -6.96 3.02 -0.14
C ILE A 221 -6.11 3.79 -1.14
N SER A 222 -5.96 5.09 -0.91
CA SER A 222 -5.12 5.97 -1.73
C SER A 222 -3.84 6.33 -0.99
N ILE A 223 -2.68 6.13 -1.62
CA ILE A 223 -1.35 6.33 -1.04
C ILE A 223 -0.59 7.35 -1.89
N PHE A 224 -0.34 8.53 -1.32
CA PHE A 224 0.26 9.66 -2.03
C PHE A 224 1.51 10.14 -1.29
N GLY A 225 2.69 10.04 -1.91
CA GLY A 225 3.94 10.50 -1.31
C GLY A 225 4.27 9.88 0.05
N ALA A 226 3.71 8.72 0.37
CA ALA A 226 3.81 8.10 1.69
C ALA A 226 4.82 6.93 1.69
N HIS A 227 5.39 6.63 2.85
CA HIS A 227 6.35 5.53 2.98
C HIS A 227 6.22 4.73 4.28
N ASP A 228 6.77 3.51 4.28
CA ASP A 228 6.65 2.55 5.37
C ASP A 228 5.18 2.21 5.65
N ILE A 229 4.52 1.62 4.65
CA ILE A 229 3.11 1.26 4.67
C ILE A 229 2.95 -0.25 4.56
N TRP A 230 2.07 -0.82 5.40
CA TRP A 230 1.75 -2.24 5.36
C TRP A 230 0.23 -2.47 5.38
N ILE A 231 -0.30 -3.02 4.30
CA ILE A 231 -1.71 -3.36 4.13
C ILE A 231 -1.82 -4.88 4.16
N ASP A 232 -2.36 -5.43 5.25
CA ASP A 232 -2.36 -6.86 5.52
C ASP A 232 -3.75 -7.41 5.86
N HIS A 233 -4.09 -8.61 5.39
CA HIS A 233 -5.33 -9.30 5.80
C HIS A 233 -6.63 -8.52 5.53
N CYS A 234 -6.63 -7.56 4.61
CA CYS A 234 -7.82 -6.79 4.27
C CYS A 234 -8.62 -7.48 3.15
N SER A 235 -9.92 -7.18 3.09
CA SER A 235 -10.79 -7.59 1.99
C SER A 235 -11.26 -6.35 1.24
N LEU A 236 -10.96 -6.25 -0.06
CA LEU A 236 -11.26 -5.07 -0.88
C LEU A 236 -12.12 -5.43 -2.09
N SER A 237 -13.17 -4.64 -2.36
CA SER A 237 -14.08 -4.87 -3.50
C SER A 237 -15.00 -3.68 -3.80
N HIS A 238 -15.58 -3.63 -5.00
CA HIS A 238 -16.67 -2.70 -5.35
C HIS A 238 -16.39 -1.22 -5.04
N CYS A 239 -15.16 -0.74 -5.18
CA CYS A 239 -14.90 0.69 -5.11
C CYS A 239 -15.27 1.37 -6.44
N LYS A 240 -15.21 2.70 -6.48
CA LYS A 240 -15.58 3.46 -7.68
C LYS A 240 -14.46 3.46 -8.71
N ASP A 241 -13.22 3.67 -8.27
CA ASP A 241 -12.04 3.70 -9.15
C ASP A 241 -11.07 2.55 -8.82
N GLY A 242 -9.99 2.77 -8.06
CA GLY A 242 -9.03 1.76 -7.61
C GLY A 242 -9.43 1.02 -6.32
N LEU A 243 -8.87 -0.17 -6.05
CA LEU A 243 -8.91 -0.73 -4.69
C LEU A 243 -7.74 -0.22 -3.84
N ILE A 244 -6.52 -0.24 -4.41
CA ILE A 244 -5.31 0.32 -3.77
C ILE A 244 -4.49 1.05 -4.83
N ASP A 245 -4.35 2.35 -4.68
CA ASP A 245 -3.56 3.18 -5.60
C ASP A 245 -2.40 3.83 -4.84
N ALA A 246 -1.18 3.62 -5.33
CA ALA A 246 0.04 4.19 -4.76
C ALA A 246 0.79 4.99 -5.81
N VAL A 247 0.98 6.28 -5.54
CA VAL A 247 1.47 7.25 -6.53
C VAL A 247 2.32 8.33 -5.85
N MET A 248 2.79 9.31 -6.63
CA MET A 248 3.46 10.52 -6.12
C MET A 248 4.74 10.23 -5.32
N GLY A 249 5.53 9.24 -5.73
CA GLY A 249 6.75 8.85 -5.02
C GLY A 249 6.49 8.08 -3.72
N SER A 250 5.36 7.38 -3.62
CA SER A 250 5.15 6.46 -2.50
C SER A 250 6.12 5.26 -2.59
N THR A 251 6.68 4.82 -1.47
CA THR A 251 7.69 3.74 -1.45
C THR A 251 7.72 2.98 -0.13
N GLY A 252 8.46 1.87 -0.04
CA GLY A 252 8.50 1.09 1.21
C GLY A 252 7.12 0.50 1.56
N ILE A 253 6.46 -0.14 0.59
CA ILE A 253 5.09 -0.64 0.75
C ILE A 253 5.08 -2.17 0.69
N THR A 254 4.33 -2.81 1.60
CA THR A 254 3.93 -4.22 1.49
C THR A 254 2.42 -4.36 1.48
N ILE A 255 1.89 -5.08 0.51
CA ILE A 255 0.47 -5.43 0.38
C ILE A 255 0.41 -6.96 0.48
N SER A 256 -0.04 -7.50 1.61
CA SER A 256 0.02 -8.92 1.88
C SER A 256 -1.26 -9.56 2.41
N ASN A 257 -1.48 -10.85 2.12
CA ASN A 257 -2.59 -11.63 2.66
C ASN A 257 -3.99 -11.02 2.44
N ASN A 258 -4.14 -10.13 1.47
CA ASN A 258 -5.41 -9.49 1.19
C ASN A 258 -6.25 -10.36 0.26
N HIS A 259 -7.56 -10.15 0.28
CA HIS A 259 -8.50 -10.75 -0.66
C HIS A 259 -9.15 -9.65 -1.51
N PHE A 260 -8.91 -9.70 -2.81
CA PHE A 260 -9.47 -8.76 -3.79
C PHE A 260 -10.55 -9.45 -4.61
N SER A 261 -11.69 -8.80 -4.82
CA SER A 261 -12.76 -9.36 -5.68
C SER A 261 -13.69 -8.29 -6.23
N HIS A 262 -14.49 -8.64 -7.26
CA HIS A 262 -15.56 -7.81 -7.82
C HIS A 262 -15.15 -6.37 -8.12
N HIS A 263 -14.15 -6.21 -8.98
CA HIS A 263 -13.59 -4.90 -9.25
C HIS A 263 -12.86 -4.85 -10.60
N ASN A 264 -12.92 -3.71 -11.27
CA ASN A 264 -12.26 -3.56 -12.56
C ASN A 264 -10.76 -3.25 -12.38
N GLU A 265 -10.47 -2.11 -11.77
CA GLU A 265 -9.13 -1.53 -11.69
C GLU A 265 -8.55 -1.80 -10.29
N VAL A 266 -7.88 -2.94 -10.11
CA VAL A 266 -7.57 -3.44 -8.77
C VAL A 266 -6.50 -2.60 -8.06
N MET A 267 -5.33 -2.42 -8.67
CA MET A 267 -4.19 -1.80 -8.01
C MET A 267 -3.32 -1.05 -9.01
N LEU A 268 -3.22 0.27 -8.86
CA LEU A 268 -2.32 1.12 -9.63
C LEU A 268 -1.07 1.48 -8.82
N LEU A 269 0.11 1.21 -9.38
CA LEU A 269 1.40 1.59 -8.80
C LEU A 269 2.11 2.54 -9.75
N GLY A 270 2.00 3.84 -9.46
CA GLY A 270 2.50 4.94 -10.29
C GLY A 270 1.47 5.44 -11.31
N HIS A 271 1.28 6.76 -11.38
CA HIS A 271 0.16 7.39 -12.10
C HIS A 271 0.50 7.88 -13.51
N SER A 272 1.77 8.17 -13.79
CA SER A 272 2.22 8.75 -15.05
C SER A 272 3.53 8.15 -15.54
N ASP A 273 3.62 7.94 -16.85
CA ASP A 273 4.82 7.42 -17.52
C ASP A 273 6.00 8.39 -17.46
N ASP A 274 5.76 9.66 -17.13
CA ASP A 274 6.77 10.72 -17.08
C ASP A 274 7.07 11.21 -15.65
N TYR A 275 6.37 10.69 -14.63
CA TYR A 275 6.58 11.13 -13.26
C TYR A 275 7.82 10.45 -12.65
N LEU A 276 8.97 11.11 -12.81
CA LEU A 276 10.28 10.58 -12.39
C LEU A 276 10.38 10.16 -10.91
N PRO A 277 9.74 10.83 -9.93
CA PRO A 277 9.83 10.38 -8.54
C PRO A 277 9.31 8.95 -8.31
N ASP A 278 8.38 8.44 -9.13
CA ASP A 278 7.91 7.04 -9.02
C ASP A 278 9.01 6.02 -9.37
N SER A 279 10.17 6.42 -9.92
CA SER A 279 11.34 5.53 -10.06
C SER A 279 11.92 5.06 -8.73
N GLY A 280 11.69 5.80 -7.65
CA GLY A 280 12.06 5.40 -6.30
C GLY A 280 11.04 4.50 -5.60
N MET A 281 9.88 4.25 -6.22
CA MET A 281 8.83 3.40 -5.65
C MET A 281 9.32 1.96 -5.51
N GLN A 282 9.07 1.36 -4.34
CA GLN A 282 9.37 -0.04 -4.06
C GLN A 282 8.20 -0.70 -3.33
N VAL A 283 7.62 -1.75 -3.94
CA VAL A 283 6.39 -2.39 -3.46
C VAL A 283 6.52 -3.91 -3.47
N THR A 284 6.14 -4.57 -2.38
CA THR A 284 5.99 -6.03 -2.29
C THR A 284 4.51 -6.39 -2.27
N ILE A 285 4.07 -7.23 -3.19
CA ILE A 285 2.71 -7.78 -3.25
C ILE A 285 2.84 -9.28 -2.98
N ALA A 286 2.43 -9.73 -1.80
CA ALA A 286 2.72 -11.09 -1.34
C ALA A 286 1.52 -11.84 -0.74
N PHE A 287 1.33 -13.11 -1.08
CA PHE A 287 0.31 -13.97 -0.45
C PHE A 287 -1.14 -13.49 -0.59
N ASN A 288 -1.42 -12.56 -1.52
CA ASN A 288 -2.77 -12.09 -1.75
C ASN A 288 -3.56 -13.11 -2.56
N HIS A 289 -4.87 -13.14 -2.35
CA HIS A 289 -5.81 -13.84 -3.21
C HIS A 289 -6.50 -12.83 -4.14
N PHE A 290 -6.14 -12.88 -5.42
CA PHE A 290 -6.85 -12.18 -6.50
C PHE A 290 -8.01 -13.07 -6.97
N GLY A 291 -9.17 -12.77 -6.40
CA GLY A 291 -10.36 -13.58 -6.41
C GLY A 291 -11.25 -13.35 -7.63
N LYS A 292 -12.54 -13.63 -7.43
CA LYS A 292 -13.52 -13.65 -8.51
C LYS A 292 -13.89 -12.27 -9.03
N LYS A 293 -14.27 -12.20 -10.31
CA LYS A 293 -14.78 -10.98 -10.98
C LYS A 293 -13.81 -9.80 -10.88
N LEU A 294 -12.52 -10.09 -11.03
CA LEU A 294 -11.51 -9.06 -11.26
C LEU A 294 -11.29 -8.93 -12.76
N ILE A 295 -11.02 -7.71 -13.24
CA ILE A 295 -10.80 -7.48 -14.67
C ILE A 295 -9.31 -7.30 -14.97
N GLN A 296 -8.63 -6.38 -14.26
CA GLN A 296 -7.26 -5.98 -14.57
C GLN A 296 -6.51 -5.32 -13.39
N ARG A 297 -5.25 -4.92 -13.64
CA ARG A 297 -4.36 -4.16 -12.73
C ARG A 297 -4.03 -4.90 -11.43
N MET A 298 -3.49 -6.11 -11.50
CA MET A 298 -3.11 -6.91 -10.33
C MET A 298 -1.59 -7.21 -10.24
N PRO A 299 -0.69 -6.21 -10.21
CA PRO A 299 -0.90 -4.76 -10.31
C PRO A 299 -0.79 -4.22 -11.74
N ARG A 300 -1.04 -2.93 -11.93
CA ARG A 300 -0.54 -2.14 -13.08
C ARG A 300 0.55 -1.18 -12.61
N CYS A 301 1.78 -1.36 -13.07
CA CYS A 301 2.96 -0.66 -12.56
C CYS A 301 3.53 0.38 -13.52
N ARG A 302 4.17 1.42 -12.97
CA ARG A 302 5.02 2.36 -13.68
C ARG A 302 6.31 2.64 -12.90
N LYS A 303 7.42 2.75 -13.62
CA LYS A 303 8.77 3.11 -13.12
C LYS A 303 9.41 2.20 -12.07
N GLY A 304 8.86 2.12 -10.86
CA GLY A 304 9.51 1.59 -9.67
C GLY A 304 9.86 0.09 -9.71
N TYR A 305 10.23 -0.43 -8.54
CA TYR A 305 10.58 -1.83 -8.32
C TYR A 305 9.46 -2.59 -7.60
N ILE A 306 8.85 -3.55 -8.27
CA ILE A 306 7.70 -4.29 -7.75
C ILE A 306 8.04 -5.77 -7.66
N HIS A 307 7.92 -6.34 -6.46
CA HIS A 307 8.06 -7.77 -6.19
C HIS A 307 6.67 -8.39 -6.00
N VAL A 308 6.21 -9.17 -6.98
CA VAL A 308 4.93 -9.90 -6.95
C VAL A 308 5.23 -11.35 -6.60
N VAL A 309 4.91 -11.80 -5.40
CA VAL A 309 5.40 -13.10 -4.89
C VAL A 309 4.34 -13.95 -4.18
N ASN A 310 4.24 -15.23 -4.52
CA ASN A 310 3.35 -16.20 -3.87
C ASN A 310 1.88 -15.77 -3.76
N ASN A 311 1.36 -14.99 -4.70
CA ASN A 311 -0.05 -14.64 -4.79
C ASN A 311 -0.82 -15.73 -5.56
N ASP A 312 -2.12 -15.87 -5.26
CA ASP A 312 -3.02 -16.75 -5.99
C ASP A 312 -3.96 -15.93 -6.89
N PHE A 313 -3.75 -16.03 -8.20
CA PHE A 313 -4.54 -15.36 -9.23
C PHE A 313 -5.55 -16.35 -9.81
N THR A 314 -6.79 -16.23 -9.34
CA THR A 314 -7.84 -17.20 -9.69
C THR A 314 -8.73 -16.75 -10.84
N GLN A 315 -8.92 -15.44 -11.02
CA GLN A 315 -9.65 -14.86 -12.15
C GLN A 315 -9.09 -13.49 -12.56
N TRP A 316 -9.09 -13.24 -13.86
CA TRP A 316 -9.02 -11.92 -14.48
C TRP A 316 -9.89 -11.95 -15.75
N GLU A 317 -10.21 -10.80 -16.33
CA GLU A 317 -10.93 -10.76 -17.62
C GLU A 317 -10.05 -10.19 -18.74
N MET A 318 -9.14 -9.28 -18.45
CA MET A 318 -8.28 -8.64 -19.44
C MET A 318 -6.82 -9.06 -19.31
N TYR A 319 -6.16 -8.73 -18.19
CA TYR A 319 -4.80 -9.17 -17.86
C TYR A 319 -4.62 -9.23 -16.34
N ALA A 320 -3.61 -9.95 -15.86
CA ALA A 320 -3.27 -9.97 -14.44
C ALA A 320 -2.27 -8.86 -14.10
N ILE A 321 -1.06 -8.91 -14.67
CA ILE A 321 0.04 -8.00 -14.35
C ILE A 321 0.34 -7.11 -15.56
N GLY A 322 0.25 -5.79 -15.38
CA GLY A 322 0.49 -4.83 -16.46
C GLY A 322 1.55 -3.80 -16.09
N GLY A 323 2.07 -3.10 -17.09
CA GLY A 323 2.92 -1.94 -16.82
C GLY A 323 3.25 -1.07 -18.03
N SER A 324 3.54 0.20 -17.74
CA SER A 324 3.97 1.24 -18.69
C SER A 324 5.09 2.08 -18.05
N GLY A 325 5.80 2.92 -18.81
CA GLY A 325 6.84 3.78 -18.21
C GLY A 325 8.04 3.04 -17.59
N ASN A 326 8.41 1.85 -18.09
CA ASN A 326 9.60 1.07 -17.71
C ASN A 326 9.67 0.64 -16.22
N PRO A 327 8.68 -0.10 -15.67
CA PRO A 327 8.75 -0.66 -14.34
C PRO A 327 9.65 -1.90 -14.29
N THR A 328 10.26 -2.17 -13.14
CA THR A 328 10.86 -3.48 -12.85
C THR A 328 9.84 -4.33 -12.11
N ILE A 329 9.39 -5.42 -12.73
CA ILE A 329 8.42 -6.36 -12.12
C ILE A 329 9.07 -7.73 -11.96
N ASN A 330 9.25 -8.14 -10.71
CA ASN A 330 9.76 -9.46 -10.35
C ASN A 330 8.60 -10.36 -9.88
N SER A 331 8.14 -11.28 -10.74
CA SER A 331 7.06 -12.24 -10.45
C SER A 331 7.61 -13.61 -10.08
N GLN A 332 7.44 -14.06 -8.83
CA GLN A 332 8.02 -15.30 -8.32
C GLN A 332 7.02 -16.14 -7.50
N GLY A 333 6.92 -17.44 -7.77
CA GLY A 333 6.08 -18.36 -6.97
C GLY A 333 4.57 -18.08 -7.00
N ASN A 334 4.09 -17.18 -7.85
CA ASN A 334 2.67 -16.92 -8.04
C ASN A 334 1.97 -18.09 -8.75
N ARG A 335 0.71 -18.34 -8.40
CA ARG A 335 -0.16 -19.29 -9.08
C ARG A 335 -1.16 -18.53 -9.95
N TYR A 336 -1.30 -18.95 -11.21
CA TYR A 336 -2.20 -18.32 -12.17
C TYR A 336 -3.19 -19.34 -12.76
N ILE A 337 -4.48 -19.05 -12.67
CA ILE A 337 -5.53 -19.78 -13.40
C ILE A 337 -6.00 -18.90 -14.55
N ALA A 338 -5.52 -19.19 -15.76
CA ALA A 338 -5.87 -18.40 -16.94
C ALA A 338 -7.38 -18.48 -17.28
N PRO A 339 -8.02 -17.36 -17.67
CA PRO A 339 -9.43 -17.31 -18.11
C PRO A 339 -9.68 -18.19 -19.31
N PHE A 340 -10.95 -18.52 -19.60
CA PHE A 340 -11.29 -19.30 -20.80
C PHE A 340 -11.05 -18.55 -22.11
N ASP A 341 -11.16 -17.21 -22.08
CA ASP A 341 -10.87 -16.37 -23.24
C ASP A 341 -9.43 -16.61 -23.73
N ARG A 342 -9.29 -16.86 -25.03
CA ARG A 342 -8.00 -17.10 -25.67
C ARG A 342 -7.16 -15.83 -25.76
N ASN A 343 -7.80 -14.66 -25.76
CA ASN A 343 -7.13 -13.37 -25.86
C ASN A 343 -6.61 -12.87 -24.49
N ALA A 344 -7.06 -13.47 -23.39
CA ALA A 344 -6.67 -13.10 -22.02
C ALA A 344 -5.76 -14.16 -21.35
N LYS A 345 -5.17 -15.07 -22.14
CA LYS A 345 -4.29 -16.13 -21.61
C LYS A 345 -2.96 -15.61 -21.11
N GLU A 346 -2.46 -14.54 -21.73
CA GLU A 346 -1.22 -13.91 -21.30
C GLU A 346 -1.46 -13.22 -19.96
N VAL A 347 -0.64 -13.59 -18.97
CA VAL A 347 -0.68 -12.99 -17.62
C VAL A 347 -0.23 -11.53 -17.68
N THR A 348 0.75 -11.26 -18.54
CA THR A 348 1.44 -9.99 -18.66
C THR A 348 0.89 -9.14 -19.80
N THR A 349 0.91 -7.82 -19.64
CA THR A 349 0.61 -6.90 -20.74
C THR A 349 1.47 -5.63 -20.64
N PRO A 350 2.30 -5.33 -21.65
CA PRO A 350 2.79 -3.97 -21.85
C PRO A 350 1.59 -3.07 -22.12
N THR A 351 1.32 -2.14 -21.21
CA THR A 351 0.28 -1.14 -21.41
C THR A 351 0.93 0.08 -22.04
N PHE A 352 0.33 0.61 -23.12
CA PHE A 352 0.80 1.83 -23.77
C PHE A 352 0.17 3.07 -23.14
#